data_AF-A0A1V5R8E5-F1
#
_entry.id   AF-A0A1V5R8E5-F1
#
_cell.length_a   1.000
_cell.length_b   1.000
_cell.length_c   1.000
_cell.angle_alpha   90.00
_cell.angle_beta   90.00
_cell.angle_gamma   90.00
#
_symmetry.space_group_name_H-M   'P 1'
#
loop_
_entity.id
_entity.type
_entity.pdbx_description
1 polymer ?
#
loop_
_entity_poly.entity_id
_entity_poly.type
_entity_poly.pdbx_seq_one_letter_code
_entity_poly.pdbx_strand_id
1 'polypeptide(L)'
;MRMRTFALVAAAALVGGALGFAAAAKTYQKTGVVKEVSADSFTLDLGKEGEWRFYTETGTPGREAVKAGAKVAVTYKQVATKIEAKK
;
A
#
# COMPACT_ATOMS: atom_id res chain seq x y z
N MET A 1 22.02 2.04 36.63
CA MET A 1 21.01 2.94 36.03
C MET A 1 19.89 3.11 37.05
N ARG A 2 19.61 4.33 37.52
CA ARG A 2 18.63 4.56 38.60
C ARG A 2 17.23 4.21 38.09
N MET A 3 16.38 3.59 38.91
CA MET A 3 15.03 3.11 38.54
C MET A 3 14.16 4.18 37.85
N ARG A 4 14.38 5.46 38.17
CA ARG A 4 13.76 6.62 37.51
C ARG A 4 14.12 6.77 36.03
N THR A 5 15.36 6.47 35.65
CA THR A 5 15.84 6.54 34.26
C THR A 5 15.23 5.41 33.41
N PHE A 6 15.05 4.23 33.99
CA PHE A 6 14.36 3.10 33.33
C PHE A 6 12.88 3.40 33.09
N ALA A 7 12.19 3.98 34.09
CA ALA A 7 10.79 4.38 33.95
C ALA A 7 10.58 5.45 32.86
N LEU A 8 11.49 6.42 32.74
CA LEU A 8 11.42 7.46 31.71
C LEU A 8 11.66 6.90 30.30
N VAL A 9 12.62 5.99 30.13
CA VAL A 9 12.89 5.34 28.83
C VAL A 9 11.73 4.44 28.41
N ALA A 10 11.13 3.71 29.36
CA ALA A 10 9.94 2.89 29.11
C ALA A 10 8.73 3.76 28.72
N ALA A 11 8.50 4.88 29.40
CA ALA A 11 7.43 5.82 29.06
C ALA A 11 7.63 6.43 27.66
N ALA A 12 8.86 6.81 27.30
CA ALA A 12 9.18 7.33 25.98
C ALA A 12 8.98 6.28 24.86
N ALA A 13 9.32 5.02 25.12
CA ALA A 13 9.09 3.92 24.17
C ALA A 13 7.60 3.63 23.95
N LEU A 14 6.78 3.72 25.00
CA LEU A 14 5.33 3.52 24.91
C LEU A 14 4.64 4.65 24.11
N VAL A 15 5.07 5.90 24.29
CA VAL A 15 4.56 7.04 23.51
C VAL A 15 5.01 6.97 22.05
N GLY A 16 6.27 6.59 21.79
CA GLY A 16 6.79 6.41 20.43
C GLY A 16 6.09 5.30 19.65
N GLY A 17 5.73 4.19 20.32
CA GLY A 17 4.99 3.09 19.72
C GLY A 17 3.57 3.48 19.30
N ALA A 18 2.86 4.28 20.11
CA ALA A 18 1.48 4.67 19.83
C ALA A 18 1.32 5.53 18.55
N LEU A 19 2.34 6.32 18.20
CA LEU A 19 2.32 7.14 16.98
C LEU A 19 2.58 6.32 15.69
N GLY A 20 3.16 5.13 15.80
CA GLY A 20 3.42 4.25 14.65
C GLY A 20 2.20 3.46 14.14
N PHE A 21 1.18 3.26 14.98
CA PHE A 21 0.01 2.44 14.63
C PHE A 21 -1.09 3.21 13.87
N ALA A 22 -1.03 4.54 13.81
CA ALA A 22 -1.99 5.35 13.06
C ALA A 22 -1.74 5.34 11.52
N ALA A 23 -0.61 4.82 11.06
CA ALA A 23 -0.21 4.79 9.65
C ALA A 23 -0.22 3.40 9.01
N ALA A 24 -0.74 2.38 9.70
CA ALA A 24 -1.00 1.07 9.10
C ALA A 24 -2.25 1.14 8.22
N ALA A 25 -2.18 1.90 7.12
CA ALA A 25 -3.19 1.88 6.08
C ALA A 25 -3.44 0.42 5.67
N LYS A 26 -4.70 -0.01 5.67
CA LYS A 26 -5.07 -1.38 5.29
C LYS A 26 -4.42 -1.70 3.95
N THR A 27 -3.61 -2.75 3.96
CA THR A 27 -3.02 -3.29 2.75
C THR A 27 -3.99 -4.30 2.16
N TYR A 28 -4.30 -4.12 0.89
CA TYR A 28 -5.17 -4.98 0.10
C TYR A 28 -4.31 -5.82 -0.85
N GLN A 29 -4.84 -6.96 -1.26
CA GLN A 29 -4.22 -7.80 -2.28
C GLN A 29 -5.26 -8.15 -3.33
N LYS A 30 -4.89 -8.01 -4.61
CA LYS A 30 -5.69 -8.46 -5.75
C LYS A 30 -4.82 -9.27 -6.69
N THR A 31 -5.36 -10.35 -7.24
CA THR A 31 -4.65 -11.20 -8.20
C THR A 31 -5.41 -11.21 -9.51
N GLY A 32 -4.71 -11.00 -10.62
CA GLY A 32 -5.32 -10.93 -11.94
C GLY A 32 -4.30 -11.07 -13.05
N VAL A 33 -4.76 -10.87 -14.29
CA VAL A 33 -3.91 -10.91 -15.49
C VAL A 33 -3.66 -9.49 -15.97
N VAL A 34 -2.40 -9.13 -16.20
CA VAL A 34 -2.05 -7.79 -16.70
C VAL A 34 -2.53 -7.68 -18.15
N LYS A 35 -3.43 -6.72 -18.41
CA LYS A 35 -3.98 -6.48 -19.75
C LYS A 35 -3.16 -5.45 -20.52
N GLU A 36 -2.79 -4.37 -19.85
CA GLU A 36 -2.09 -3.24 -20.44
C GLU A 36 -1.02 -2.73 -19.48
N VAL A 37 0.13 -2.32 -20.03
CA VAL A 37 1.24 -1.73 -19.28
C VAL A 37 1.59 -0.37 -19.87
N SER A 38 1.62 0.65 -19.04
CA SER A 38 2.01 2.02 -19.36
C SER A 38 3.28 2.41 -18.60
N ALA A 39 3.77 3.64 -18.80
CA ALA A 39 5.04 4.08 -18.21
C ALA A 39 5.04 4.11 -16.67
N ASP A 40 3.90 4.44 -16.06
CA ASP A 40 3.73 4.64 -14.62
C ASP A 40 2.52 3.87 -14.05
N SER A 41 1.85 3.08 -14.88
CA SER A 41 0.63 2.37 -14.49
C SER A 41 0.44 1.10 -15.28
N PHE A 42 -0.39 0.19 -14.77
CA PHE A 42 -0.80 -1.01 -15.48
C PHE A 42 -2.25 -1.36 -15.15
N THR A 43 -2.92 -1.98 -16.12
CA THR A 43 -4.31 -2.43 -15.97
C THR A 43 -4.30 -3.94 -15.71
N LEU A 44 -4.96 -4.34 -14.63
CA LEU A 44 -5.13 -5.73 -14.21
C LEU A 44 -6.57 -6.15 -14.46
N ASP A 45 -6.76 -7.24 -15.21
CA ASP A 45 -8.04 -7.91 -15.38
C ASP A 45 -8.26 -8.89 -14.21
N LEU A 46 -9.32 -8.64 -13.45
CA LEU A 46 -9.74 -9.43 -12.29
C LEU A 46 -10.88 -10.40 -12.66
N GLY A 47 -11.19 -10.55 -13.95
CA GLY A 47 -12.28 -11.37 -14.46
C GLY A 47 -13.64 -10.77 -14.08
N LYS A 48 -14.34 -11.40 -13.13
CA LYS A 48 -15.71 -11.00 -12.77
C LYS A 48 -15.79 -9.66 -12.04
N GLU A 49 -14.70 -9.21 -11.40
CA GLU A 49 -14.64 -7.89 -10.75
C GLU A 49 -14.32 -6.75 -11.74
N GLY A 50 -14.04 -7.07 -13.00
CA GLY A 50 -13.67 -6.12 -14.03
C GLY A 50 -12.18 -5.76 -14.03
N GLU A 51 -11.87 -4.61 -14.63
CA GLU A 51 -10.50 -4.14 -14.83
C GLU A 51 -10.15 -3.08 -13.79
N TRP A 52 -8.95 -3.19 -13.21
CA TRP A 52 -8.45 -2.24 -12.23
C TRP A 52 -7.10 -1.68 -12.66
N ARG A 53 -6.94 -0.36 -12.62
CA ARG A 53 -5.69 0.31 -12.92
C ARG A 53 -4.90 0.60 -11.65
N PHE A 54 -3.64 0.16 -11.64
CA PHE A 54 -2.69 0.43 -10.59
C PHE A 54 -1.62 1.41 -11.09
N TYR A 55 -1.23 2.34 -10.24
CA TYR A 55 -0.10 3.23 -10.47
C TYR A 55 1.13 2.66 -9.76
N THR A 56 2.29 2.77 -10.39
CA THR A 56 3.57 2.30 -9.86
C THR A 56 4.61 3.39 -10.00
N GLU A 57 5.40 3.58 -8.95
CA GLU A 57 6.57 4.44 -8.97
C GLU A 57 7.83 3.61 -9.25
N THR A 58 8.91 4.26 -9.68
CA THR A 58 10.20 3.61 -10.03
C THR A 58 10.80 2.76 -8.92
N GLY A 59 10.47 3.04 -7.65
CA GLY A 59 10.91 2.25 -6.49
C GLY A 59 9.98 1.08 -6.10
N THR A 60 8.93 0.79 -6.88
CA THR A 60 7.95 -0.25 -6.54
C THR A 60 8.56 -1.64 -6.76
N PRO A 61 8.70 -2.48 -5.72
CA PRO A 61 9.25 -3.83 -5.87
C PRO A 61 8.36 -4.70 -6.76
N GLY A 62 8.97 -5.53 -7.63
CA GLY A 62 8.24 -6.45 -8.50
C GLY A 62 7.63 -5.83 -9.75
N ARG A 63 7.95 -4.56 -10.04
CA ARG A 63 7.51 -3.87 -11.27
C ARG A 63 7.98 -4.59 -12.55
N GLU A 64 9.12 -5.26 -12.50
CA GLU A 64 9.68 -6.09 -13.57
C GLU A 64 8.81 -7.31 -13.95
N ALA A 65 7.92 -7.75 -13.04
CA ALA A 65 6.97 -8.83 -13.29
C ALA A 65 5.71 -8.34 -14.03
N VAL A 66 5.50 -7.02 -14.13
CA VAL A 66 4.35 -6.42 -14.80
C VAL A 66 4.59 -6.42 -16.32
N LYS A 67 4.05 -7.43 -16.99
CA LYS A 67 4.07 -7.57 -18.46
C LYS A 67 2.69 -7.98 -18.93
N ALA A 68 2.27 -7.54 -20.11
CA ALA A 68 0.98 -7.95 -20.68
C ALA A 68 0.87 -9.49 -20.74
N GLY A 69 -0.26 -10.02 -20.30
CA GLY A 69 -0.54 -11.46 -20.16
C GLY A 69 0.00 -12.10 -18.88
N ALA A 70 0.83 -11.42 -18.09
CA ALA A 70 1.36 -11.98 -16.85
C ALA A 70 0.26 -12.04 -15.77
N LYS A 71 0.17 -13.19 -15.08
CA LYS A 71 -0.68 -13.32 -13.90
C LYS A 71 0.11 -12.86 -12.67
N VAL A 72 -0.34 -11.79 -12.03
CA VAL A 72 0.36 -11.17 -10.89
C VAL A 72 -0.58 -10.95 -9.70
N ALA A 73 -0.02 -11.03 -8.51
CA ALA A 73 -0.67 -10.59 -7.28
C ALA A 73 -0.13 -9.21 -6.91
N VAL A 74 -1.02 -8.24 -6.78
CA VAL A 74 -0.71 -6.84 -6.50
C VAL A 74 -1.13 -6.52 -5.09
N THR A 75 -0.17 -6.09 -4.28
CA THR A 75 -0.40 -5.59 -2.93
C THR A 75 -0.45 -4.07 -2.98
N TYR A 76 -1.55 -3.46 -2.52
CA TYR A 76 -1.75 -2.02 -2.65
C TYR A 76 -2.44 -1.43 -1.41
N LYS A 77 -2.35 -0.10 -1.26
CA LYS A 77 -3.08 0.67 -0.25
C LYS A 77 -4.13 1.50 -0.96
N GLN A 78 -5.38 1.46 -0.47
CA GLN A 78 -6.44 2.30 -1.00
C GLN A 78 -6.59 3.51 -0.09
N VAL A 79 -6.19 4.68 -0.59
CA VAL A 79 -6.20 5.93 0.19
C VAL A 79 -6.94 7.00 -0.62
N ALA A 80 -8.05 7.50 -0.08
CA ALA A 80 -8.73 8.66 -0.64
C ALA A 80 -7.93 9.92 -0.29
N THR A 81 -7.48 10.67 -1.30
CA THR A 81 -6.66 11.87 -1.11
C THR A 81 -7.50 13.13 -0.91
N LYS A 82 -8.69 13.18 -1.51
CA LYS A 82 -9.64 14.28 -1.38
C LYS A 82 -11.06 13.74 -1.59
N ILE A 83 -11.99 14.13 -0.73
CA ILE A 83 -13.42 13.82 -0.87
C ILE A 83 -14.16 15.14 -0.87
N GLU A 84 -14.90 15.42 -1.93
CA GLU A 84 -15.76 16.60 -2.06
C GLU A 84 -17.19 16.14 -2.35
N ALA A 85 -18.16 16.62 -1.58
CA ALA A 85 -19.56 16.39 -1.87
C ALA A 85 -19.95 17.25 -3.08
N LYS A 86 -20.27 16.60 -4.20
CA LYS A 86 -20.88 17.24 -5.37
C LYS A 86 -22.40 17.22 -5.14
N LYS A 87 -23.00 18.40 -5.07
CA LYS A 87 -24.45 18.59 -5.05
C LYS A 87 -24.98 18.72 -6.47
#